data_AF-A0A2T9YR06-F1
#
_entry.id   AF-A0A2T9YR06-F1
#
_cell.length_a   1.000
_cell.length_b   1.000
_cell.length_c   1.000
_cell.angle_alpha   90.00
_cell.angle_beta   90.00
_cell.angle_gamma   90.00
#
_symmetry.space_group_name_H-M   'P 1'
#
loop_
_entity.id
_entity.type
_entity.pdbx_description
1 polymer ?
#
loop_
_entity_poly.entity_id
_entity_poly.type
_entity_poly.pdbx_seq_one_letter_code
_entity_poly.pdbx_strand_id
1 'polypeptide(L)'
;MNTRVYSAAKNLDLLFLTSSKQLNIKVYSSHFHTTSAPLALISLQKNIALKHALPNPRFLQAQKISSKAVPKTEIKVEQTSLAQEATKSQDKRKIIKPGTPVGSKEPGDASLIPKQSKSFKQKIKDSVNPEQHIKRRDELYKQISESYWQGFADLQKYGPKLFEATSELIPEKAALYFPKFKATSLNSYEHNIPVLTRGKVSIVTFEFAKFAEKHTISYIDQYEKYFKDNKKVQLIQLNIEENWLKAFLLKACIPLLRSNIPKYRHNLYFTHFGSVETIKQQLGISNRFLGYCFLVDKNSKIRWYSNGVASENEAETLVKLVKSLC
;
A
#
# COMPACT_ATOMS: atom_id res chain seq x y z
N MET A 1 34.56 44.82 -41.52
CA MET A 1 33.10 44.79 -41.71
C MET A 1 32.56 43.47 -41.15
N ASN A 2 31.72 43.58 -40.11
CA ASN A 2 30.75 42.62 -39.52
C ASN A 2 31.20 41.15 -39.35
N THR A 3 31.41 40.56 -38.17
CA THR A 3 30.71 40.59 -36.85
C THR A 3 29.25 40.15 -36.89
N ARG A 4 28.92 39.16 -36.01
CA ARG A 4 27.61 38.66 -35.56
C ARG A 4 27.04 37.41 -36.26
N VAL A 5 27.46 36.22 -35.82
CA VAL A 5 26.55 35.12 -35.35
C VAL A 5 27.31 34.21 -34.38
N TYR A 6 27.72 34.72 -33.22
CA TYR A 6 28.14 33.90 -32.06
C TYR A 6 27.82 34.72 -30.79
N SER A 7 26.53 34.96 -30.55
CA SER A 7 26.03 35.59 -29.32
C SER A 7 24.53 35.33 -29.20
N ALA A 8 24.17 34.13 -28.72
CA ALA A 8 22.82 33.82 -28.24
C ALA A 8 22.72 32.56 -27.35
N ALA A 9 23.84 31.88 -27.02
CA ALA A 9 23.83 30.64 -26.25
C ALA A 9 24.59 30.70 -24.91
N LYS A 10 24.93 31.91 -24.42
CA LYS A 10 25.73 32.09 -23.19
C LYS A 10 25.08 32.93 -22.09
N ASN A 11 23.78 33.25 -22.20
CA ASN A 11 23.08 34.13 -21.25
C ASN A 11 21.76 33.57 -20.67
N LEU A 12 21.52 32.26 -20.73
CA LEU A 12 20.37 31.63 -20.05
C LEU A 12 20.75 30.76 -18.83
N ASP A 13 22.03 30.43 -18.65
CA ASP A 13 22.51 29.68 -17.47
C ASP A 13 22.88 30.57 -16.28
N LEU A 14 22.78 31.90 -16.41
CA LEU A 14 23.16 32.84 -15.34
C LEU A 14 21.97 33.38 -14.52
N LEU A 15 20.73 32.97 -14.82
CA LEU A 15 19.52 33.43 -14.10
C LEU A 15 18.92 32.41 -13.12
N PHE A 16 19.54 31.23 -12.95
CA PHE A 16 19.10 30.24 -11.96
C PHE A 16 20.08 30.03 -10.80
N LEU A 17 21.18 30.79 -10.73
CA LEU A 17 22.21 30.67 -9.68
C LEU A 17 22.17 31.77 -8.59
N THR A 18 21.11 32.57 -8.53
CA THR A 18 20.94 33.62 -7.51
C THR A 18 19.60 33.51 -6.78
N SER A 19 19.26 32.32 -6.24
CA SER A 19 18.26 32.22 -5.17
C SER A 19 18.41 30.95 -4.35
N SER A 20 19.59 30.75 -3.76
CA SER A 20 19.78 29.75 -2.71
C SER A 20 20.89 30.21 -1.77
N LYS A 21 20.63 31.31 -1.06
CA LYS A 21 21.34 31.66 0.18
C LYS A 21 20.35 31.55 1.33
N GLN A 22 20.84 30.93 2.40
CA GLN A 22 20.23 30.72 3.72
C GLN A 22 19.35 29.49 3.86
N LEU A 23 19.98 28.37 4.21
CA LEU A 23 19.53 27.48 5.28
C LEU A 23 20.77 26.80 5.89
N ASN A 24 21.21 27.36 7.02
CA ASN A 24 22.27 26.83 7.88
C ASN A 24 21.74 25.60 8.63
N ILE A 25 22.30 24.41 8.37
CA ILE A 25 22.19 23.28 9.30
C ILE A 25 23.61 22.75 9.54
N LYS A 26 24.10 22.98 10.77
CA LYS A 26 25.35 22.41 11.31
C LYS A 26 25.21 20.89 11.38
N VAL A 27 26.12 20.16 10.73
CA VAL A 27 26.35 18.73 10.98
C VAL A 27 27.67 18.61 11.75
N TYR A 28 27.60 18.02 12.94
CA TYR A 28 28.76 17.65 13.76
C TYR A 28 29.54 16.52 13.05
N SER A 29 30.85 16.72 12.92
CA SER A 29 31.80 15.73 12.41
C SER A 29 32.33 14.86 13.56
N SER A 30 32.49 13.56 13.30
CA SER A 30 33.46 12.72 13.99
C SER A 30 34.20 11.89 12.94
N HIS A 31 35.53 11.93 13.04
CA HIS A 31 36.49 11.33 12.12
C HIS A 31 36.61 9.82 12.32
N PHE A 32 36.85 9.06 11.24
CA PHE A 32 37.99 8.13 11.11
C PHE A 32 38.07 7.58 9.67
N HIS A 33 39.27 7.10 9.31
CA HIS A 33 39.93 7.19 8.02
C HIS A 33 39.64 6.06 7.00
N THR A 34 39.57 6.48 5.73
CA THR A 34 40.10 5.90 4.47
C THR A 34 40.17 4.38 4.26
N THR A 35 39.43 3.91 3.24
CA THR A 35 39.95 3.06 2.14
C THR A 35 39.17 3.33 0.84
N SER A 36 39.83 3.10 -0.28
CA SER A 36 39.69 3.76 -1.58
C SER A 36 38.72 3.13 -2.60
N ALA A 37 37.96 4.02 -3.27
CA ALA A 37 37.43 3.99 -4.66
C ALA A 37 36.31 2.99 -5.07
N PRO A 38 35.51 3.28 -6.15
CA PRO A 38 35.48 4.49 -6.99
C PRO A 38 34.09 5.18 -7.08
N LEU A 39 34.14 6.49 -7.28
CA LEU A 39 33.03 7.44 -7.52
C LEU A 39 32.23 7.21 -8.83
N ALA A 40 32.30 6.04 -9.46
CA ALA A 40 31.59 5.72 -10.70
C ALA A 40 30.17 5.15 -10.49
N LEU A 41 29.86 4.61 -9.31
CA LEU A 41 28.56 4.01 -9.02
C LEU A 41 27.48 5.04 -8.62
N ILE A 42 27.90 6.20 -8.11
CA ILE A 42 26.99 7.26 -7.66
C ILE A 42 26.53 8.16 -8.83
N SER A 43 27.30 8.24 -9.93
CA SER A 43 26.90 9.00 -11.13
C SER A 43 25.90 8.23 -12.01
N LEU A 44 25.91 6.89 -11.96
CA LEU A 44 24.96 6.06 -12.72
C LEU A 44 23.56 6.04 -12.11
N GLN A 45 23.43 6.10 -10.78
CA GLN A 45 22.13 6.12 -10.10
C GLN A 45 21.38 7.45 -10.26
N LYS A 46 22.08 8.59 -10.41
CA LYS A 46 21.44 9.89 -10.66
C LYS A 46 20.89 10.04 -12.10
N ASN A 47 21.52 9.42 -13.10
CA ASN A 47 21.09 9.55 -14.50
C ASN A 47 19.90 8.65 -14.88
N ILE A 48 19.64 7.57 -14.13
CA ILE A 48 18.47 6.71 -14.34
C ILE A 48 17.20 7.36 -13.74
N ALA A 49 17.35 8.12 -12.65
CA ALA A 49 16.24 8.83 -12.02
C ALA A 49 15.71 10.03 -12.84
N LEU A 50 16.52 10.63 -13.73
CA LEU A 50 16.11 11.80 -14.52
C LEU A 50 15.37 11.46 -15.83
N LYS A 51 15.47 10.24 -16.35
CA LYS A 51 14.81 9.85 -17.62
C LYS A 51 13.35 9.40 -17.47
N HIS A 52 12.85 9.18 -16.25
CA HIS A 52 11.48 8.70 -16.01
C HIS A 52 10.49 9.78 -15.53
N ALA A 53 10.84 11.07 -15.61
CA ALA A 53 10.03 12.16 -15.06
C ALA A 53 9.50 13.18 -16.09
N LEU A 54 9.41 12.85 -17.38
CA LEU A 54 8.80 13.74 -18.38
C LEU A 54 7.68 13.04 -19.16
N PRO A 55 6.47 13.63 -19.24
CA PRO A 55 5.39 13.11 -20.05
C PRO A 55 5.69 13.24 -21.55
N ASN A 56 5.30 12.23 -22.31
CA ASN A 56 5.53 12.06 -23.74
C ASN A 56 4.84 13.19 -24.57
N PRO A 57 5.52 13.90 -25.50
CA PRO A 57 4.98 15.10 -26.16
C PRO A 57 3.71 14.89 -27.01
N ARG A 58 3.32 13.65 -27.32
CA ARG A 58 2.03 13.34 -27.98
C ARG A 58 0.82 13.55 -27.06
N PHE A 59 0.99 13.58 -25.74
CA PHE A 59 -0.10 13.80 -24.79
C PHE A 59 -0.57 15.27 -24.72
N LEU A 60 0.33 16.22 -25.05
CA LEU A 60 0.05 17.65 -25.02
C LEU A 60 -0.71 18.16 -26.26
N GLN A 61 -0.64 17.43 -27.40
CA GLN A 61 -1.40 17.79 -28.60
C GLN A 61 -2.87 17.36 -28.51
N ALA A 62 -3.19 16.26 -27.81
CA ALA A 62 -4.56 15.77 -27.64
C ALA A 62 -5.43 16.70 -26.76
N GLN A 63 -4.83 17.42 -25.81
CA GLN A 63 -5.55 18.40 -24.97
C GLN A 63 -5.85 19.72 -25.68
N LYS A 64 -5.17 20.04 -26.80
CA LYS A 64 -5.32 21.34 -27.48
C LYS A 64 -6.47 21.39 -28.49
N ILE A 65 -7.09 20.26 -28.82
CA ILE A 65 -8.13 20.16 -29.86
C ILE A 65 -9.56 20.17 -29.25
N SER A 66 -9.72 19.97 -27.95
CA SER A 66 -11.04 19.85 -27.30
C SER A 66 -11.43 21.04 -26.41
N SER A 67 -11.06 22.27 -26.78
CA SER A 67 -11.57 23.48 -26.14
C SER A 67 -12.25 24.40 -27.16
N LYS A 68 -13.44 24.02 -27.62
CA LYS A 68 -14.41 25.01 -28.13
C LYS A 68 -15.13 25.63 -26.93
N ALA A 69 -15.20 26.96 -26.94
CA ALA A 69 -15.63 27.82 -25.85
C ALA A 69 -17.06 27.57 -25.38
N VAL A 70 -17.24 27.46 -24.06
CA VAL A 70 -18.52 27.53 -23.35
C VAL A 70 -18.44 28.75 -22.39
N PRO A 71 -19.50 29.57 -22.23
CA PRO A 71 -19.42 30.83 -21.51
C PRO A 71 -19.16 30.66 -20.01
N LYS A 72 -18.31 31.51 -19.44
CA LYS A 72 -17.79 31.44 -18.06
C LYS A 72 -18.81 31.70 -16.93
N THR A 73 -20.07 31.99 -17.25
CA THR A 73 -21.05 32.47 -16.27
C THR A 73 -21.90 31.36 -15.64
N GLU A 74 -22.17 30.26 -16.35
CA GLU A 74 -22.93 29.10 -15.82
C GLU A 74 -22.08 28.22 -14.89
N ILE A 75 -20.76 28.19 -15.10
CA ILE A 75 -19.81 27.36 -14.35
C ILE A 75 -19.78 27.73 -12.86
N LYS A 76 -20.07 28.99 -12.49
CA LYS A 76 -19.99 29.44 -11.09
C LYS A 76 -21.22 29.02 -10.26
N VAL A 77 -22.40 28.91 -10.86
CA VAL A 77 -23.63 28.55 -10.13
C VAL A 77 -23.70 27.03 -9.93
N GLU A 78 -23.28 26.26 -10.92
CA GLU A 78 -23.28 24.79 -10.89
C GLU A 78 -22.13 24.19 -10.06
N GLN A 79 -20.96 24.86 -10.01
CA GLN A 79 -19.89 24.47 -9.08
C GLN A 79 -20.25 24.74 -7.62
N THR A 80 -21.10 25.74 -7.36
CA THR A 80 -21.52 26.05 -5.99
C THR A 80 -22.55 25.04 -5.49
N SER A 81 -23.46 24.55 -6.33
CA SER A 81 -24.41 23.49 -5.96
C SER A 81 -23.74 22.11 -5.79
N LEU A 82 -22.78 21.76 -6.65
CA LEU A 82 -21.99 20.51 -6.52
C LEU A 82 -21.04 20.52 -5.31
N ALA A 83 -20.48 21.68 -4.96
CA ALA A 83 -19.68 21.84 -3.73
C ALA A 83 -20.54 21.82 -2.45
N GLN A 84 -21.80 22.27 -2.54
CA GLN A 84 -22.77 22.27 -1.44
C GLN A 84 -23.40 20.88 -1.20
N GLU A 85 -23.51 20.03 -2.22
CA GLU A 85 -23.89 18.62 -2.03
C GLU A 85 -22.74 17.75 -1.53
N ALA A 86 -21.50 18.04 -1.94
CA ALA A 86 -20.30 17.37 -1.42
C ALA A 86 -20.02 17.66 0.07
N THR A 87 -20.63 18.69 0.65
CA THR A 87 -20.49 19.05 2.07
C THR A 87 -21.53 18.41 3.00
N LYS A 88 -22.44 17.56 2.49
CA LYS A 88 -23.51 16.92 3.28
C LYS A 88 -23.34 15.43 3.60
N SER A 89 -22.22 14.79 3.26
CA SER A 89 -21.86 13.49 3.85
C SER A 89 -20.69 13.67 4.83
N GLN A 90 -21.04 13.77 6.11
CA GLN A 90 -20.05 13.65 7.19
C GLN A 90 -19.55 12.21 7.26
N ASP A 91 -18.67 11.79 6.36
CA ASP A 91 -18.02 10.48 6.47
C ASP A 91 -16.83 10.59 7.44
N LYS A 92 -17.14 10.58 8.74
CA LYS A 92 -16.11 10.37 9.77
C LYS A 92 -15.54 8.97 9.52
N ARG A 93 -14.27 8.91 9.12
CA ARG A 93 -13.53 7.64 8.98
C ARG A 93 -13.93 6.67 10.10
N LYS A 94 -14.38 5.47 9.75
CA LYS A 94 -14.61 4.40 10.74
C LYS A 94 -13.24 3.98 11.29
N ILE A 95 -12.82 4.60 12.38
CA ILE A 95 -11.56 4.31 13.07
C ILE A 95 -11.87 3.42 14.27
N ILE A 96 -11.24 2.26 14.32
CA ILE A 96 -11.25 1.41 15.51
C ILE A 96 -10.40 2.05 16.61
N LYS A 97 -10.86 1.99 17.87
CA LYS A 97 -10.05 2.43 19.00
C LYS A 97 -8.88 1.45 19.18
N PRO A 98 -7.64 1.90 19.34
CA PRO A 98 -6.50 1.03 19.65
C PRO A 98 -6.76 0.16 20.88
N GLY A 99 -6.29 -1.10 20.85
CA GLY A 99 -6.49 -2.06 21.95
C GLY A 99 -7.86 -2.73 21.97
N THR A 100 -8.78 -2.38 21.06
CA THR A 100 -10.05 -3.09 20.90
C THR A 100 -9.78 -4.45 20.26
N PRO A 101 -10.29 -5.57 20.81
CA PRO A 101 -10.14 -6.87 20.16
C PRO A 101 -10.75 -6.88 18.75
N VAL A 102 -9.95 -7.28 17.76
CA VAL A 102 -10.35 -7.42 16.35
C VAL A 102 -10.10 -8.85 15.88
N GLY A 103 -10.95 -9.35 14.98
CA GLY A 103 -10.89 -10.72 14.47
C GLY A 103 -12.23 -11.44 14.44
N SER A 104 -12.18 -12.77 14.39
CA SER A 104 -13.34 -13.65 14.46
C SER A 104 -13.50 -14.26 15.86
N LYS A 105 -14.75 -14.49 16.28
CA LYS A 105 -15.04 -15.20 17.55
C LYS A 105 -14.63 -16.67 17.49
N GLU A 106 -14.75 -17.27 16.31
CA GLU A 106 -14.40 -18.66 16.05
C GLU A 106 -13.02 -18.75 15.37
N PRO A 107 -12.24 -19.81 15.62
CA PRO A 107 -10.99 -20.05 14.91
C PRO A 107 -11.22 -20.21 13.40
N GLY A 108 -10.43 -19.50 12.59
CA GLY A 108 -10.53 -19.53 11.11
C GLY A 108 -10.11 -20.85 10.43
N ASP A 109 -9.93 -21.93 11.20
CA ASP A 109 -9.47 -23.24 10.73
C ASP A 109 -10.61 -24.18 10.28
N ALA A 110 -11.86 -23.85 10.59
CA ALA A 110 -12.99 -24.68 10.17
C ALA A 110 -12.94 -24.95 8.65
N SER A 111 -12.94 -26.22 8.29
CA SER A 111 -12.75 -26.77 6.95
C SER A 111 -13.43 -25.91 5.89
N LEU A 112 -12.67 -25.51 4.88
CA LEU A 112 -13.18 -24.74 3.75
C LEU A 112 -14.04 -25.66 2.88
N ILE A 113 -15.33 -25.81 3.20
CA ILE A 113 -16.29 -26.36 2.24
C ILE A 113 -16.23 -25.43 1.02
N PRO A 114 -15.81 -25.91 -0.16
CA PRO A 114 -15.77 -25.09 -1.36
C PRO A 114 -17.20 -24.60 -1.63
N LYS A 115 -17.43 -23.28 -1.60
CA LYS A 115 -18.67 -22.73 -2.16
C LYS A 115 -18.71 -23.17 -3.62
N GLN A 116 -19.70 -23.99 -3.98
CA GLN A 116 -19.89 -24.49 -5.33
C GLN A 116 -19.80 -23.32 -6.32
N SER A 117 -18.81 -23.39 -7.20
CA SER A 117 -18.64 -22.44 -8.29
C SER A 117 -19.92 -22.45 -9.13
N LYS A 118 -20.52 -21.27 -9.35
CA LYS A 118 -21.65 -21.13 -10.27
C LYS A 118 -21.29 -21.79 -11.62
N SER A 119 -22.20 -22.61 -12.12
CA SER A 119 -22.03 -23.43 -13.32
C SER A 119 -21.55 -22.61 -14.52
N PHE A 120 -20.59 -23.16 -15.27
CA PHE A 120 -20.03 -22.60 -16.50
C PHE A 120 -21.12 -22.20 -17.52
N LYS A 121 -22.25 -22.91 -17.52
CA LYS A 121 -23.43 -22.61 -18.37
C LYS A 121 -24.08 -21.26 -18.05
N GLN A 122 -23.92 -20.75 -16.83
CA GLN A 122 -24.52 -19.46 -16.41
C GLN A 122 -23.64 -18.26 -16.82
N LYS A 123 -22.31 -18.45 -16.93
CA LYS A 123 -21.38 -17.42 -17.44
C LYS A 123 -21.51 -17.14 -18.94
N ILE A 124 -21.89 -18.16 -19.71
CA ILE A 124 -22.05 -18.04 -21.17
C ILE A 124 -23.33 -17.28 -21.53
N LYS A 125 -24.40 -17.43 -20.73
CA LYS A 125 -25.69 -16.77 -20.98
C LYS A 125 -25.65 -15.25 -20.71
N ASP A 126 -24.76 -14.81 -19.80
CA ASP A 126 -24.55 -13.40 -19.48
C ASP A 126 -23.58 -12.68 -20.44
N SER A 127 -22.97 -13.39 -21.41
CA SER A 127 -21.94 -12.85 -22.31
C SER A 127 -22.46 -12.36 -23.67
N VAL A 128 -23.78 -12.22 -23.85
CA VAL A 128 -24.41 -12.01 -25.18
C VAL A 128 -24.88 -10.56 -25.42
N ASN A 129 -24.52 -9.57 -24.59
CA ASN A 129 -24.93 -8.16 -24.80
C ASN A 129 -23.74 -7.17 -24.81
N PRO A 130 -23.24 -6.77 -26.00
CA PRO A 130 -22.12 -5.84 -26.16
C PRO A 130 -22.29 -4.49 -25.45
N GLU A 131 -23.49 -3.91 -25.46
CA GLU A 131 -23.77 -2.58 -24.88
C GLU A 131 -23.75 -2.58 -23.34
N GLN A 132 -24.11 -3.70 -22.71
CA GLN A 132 -24.08 -3.85 -21.25
C GLN A 132 -22.63 -3.90 -20.73
N HIS A 133 -21.66 -4.32 -21.56
CA HIS A 133 -20.26 -4.35 -21.19
C HIS A 133 -19.63 -2.95 -21.11
N ILE A 134 -20.04 -1.99 -21.94
CA ILE A 134 -19.50 -0.63 -21.93
C ILE A 134 -19.94 0.08 -20.65
N LYS A 135 -21.24 0.09 -20.35
CA LYS A 135 -21.78 0.69 -19.12
C LYS A 135 -21.20 0.05 -17.85
N ARG A 136 -21.10 -1.28 -17.82
CA ARG A 136 -20.51 -2.00 -16.69
C ARG A 136 -19.01 -1.70 -16.54
N ARG A 137 -18.27 -1.49 -17.63
CA ARG A 137 -16.87 -1.05 -17.57
C ARG A 137 -16.78 0.35 -16.97
N ASP A 138 -17.60 1.29 -17.42
CA ASP A 138 -17.57 2.67 -16.96
C ASP A 138 -17.97 2.79 -15.48
N GLU A 139 -18.98 2.04 -15.04
CA GLU A 139 -19.35 1.92 -13.63
C GLU A 139 -18.22 1.33 -12.78
N LEU A 140 -17.55 0.28 -13.26
CA LEU A 140 -16.38 -0.28 -12.60
C LEU A 140 -15.24 0.74 -12.54
N TYR A 141 -14.95 1.45 -13.63
CA TYR A 141 -13.91 2.50 -13.68
C TYR A 141 -14.21 3.65 -12.71
N LYS A 142 -15.47 4.07 -12.62
CA LYS A 142 -15.92 5.14 -11.72
C LYS A 142 -15.81 4.72 -10.25
N GLN A 143 -16.26 3.50 -9.90
CA GLN A 143 -16.09 2.96 -8.55
C GLN A 143 -14.61 2.80 -8.16
N ILE A 144 -13.76 2.41 -9.11
CA ILE A 144 -12.31 2.28 -8.90
C ILE A 144 -11.67 3.64 -8.63
N SER A 145 -11.98 4.65 -9.44
CA SER A 145 -11.37 5.97 -9.31
C SER A 145 -11.84 6.67 -8.04
N GLU A 146 -13.15 6.69 -7.77
CA GLU A 146 -13.73 7.35 -6.61
C GLU A 146 -13.18 6.78 -5.29
N SER A 147 -13.14 5.44 -5.14
CA SER A 147 -12.62 4.82 -3.92
C SER A 147 -11.11 5.03 -3.73
N TYR A 148 -10.34 5.08 -4.82
CA TYR A 148 -8.90 5.35 -4.77
C TYR A 148 -8.64 6.81 -4.35
N TRP A 149 -9.31 7.79 -4.95
CA TRP A 149 -9.10 9.19 -4.61
C TRP A 149 -9.57 9.53 -3.20
N GLN A 150 -10.66 8.94 -2.73
CA GLN A 150 -11.15 9.11 -1.36
C GLN A 150 -10.12 8.66 -0.33
N GLY A 151 -9.54 7.48 -0.48
CA GLY A 151 -8.56 6.97 0.49
C GLY A 151 -7.28 7.78 0.56
N PHE A 152 -6.85 8.37 -0.57
CA PHE A 152 -5.71 9.30 -0.60
C PHE A 152 -6.06 10.68 -0.02
N ALA A 153 -7.20 11.25 -0.40
CA ALA A 153 -7.70 12.52 0.12
C ALA A 153 -7.90 12.45 1.64
N ASP A 154 -8.36 11.30 2.13
CA ASP A 154 -8.42 11.01 3.56
C ASP A 154 -7.04 11.19 4.18
N LEU A 155 -6.02 10.47 3.72
CA LEU A 155 -4.67 10.54 4.29
C LEU A 155 -4.10 11.96 4.28
N GLN A 156 -4.38 12.74 3.24
CA GLN A 156 -3.98 14.13 3.19
C GLN A 156 -4.70 14.98 4.26
N LYS A 157 -5.99 14.73 4.48
CA LYS A 157 -6.83 15.53 5.39
C LYS A 157 -6.60 15.24 6.88
N TYR A 158 -6.48 13.97 7.27
CA TYR A 158 -6.32 13.61 8.69
C TYR A 158 -4.99 12.92 9.02
N GLY A 159 -4.03 12.92 8.10
CA GLY A 159 -2.68 12.45 8.32
C GLY A 159 -2.41 11.01 7.85
N PRO A 160 -1.13 10.60 7.88
CA PRO A 160 -0.63 9.35 7.29
C PRO A 160 -1.00 8.09 8.07
N LYS A 161 -1.79 8.22 9.14
CA LYS A 161 -2.14 7.17 10.08
C LYS A 161 -3.58 7.33 10.56
N LEU A 162 -4.21 6.22 10.94
CA LEU A 162 -5.55 6.21 11.53
C LEU A 162 -5.51 6.36 13.05
N PHE A 163 -4.52 5.73 13.68
CA PHE A 163 -4.32 5.70 15.12
C PHE A 163 -2.90 5.24 15.46
N GLU A 164 -2.41 5.63 16.64
CA GLU A 164 -1.19 5.06 17.24
C GLU A 164 -1.50 3.72 17.91
N ALA A 165 -0.63 2.72 17.72
CA ALA A 165 -0.80 1.42 18.33
C ALA A 165 -0.55 1.46 19.85
N THR A 166 -1.13 0.49 20.56
CA THR A 166 -0.98 0.38 22.01
C THR A 166 0.41 -0.11 22.40
N SER A 167 0.89 0.30 23.57
CA SER A 167 2.14 -0.22 24.15
C SER A 167 2.00 -1.64 24.72
N GLU A 168 0.77 -2.09 24.93
CA GLU A 168 0.43 -3.34 25.60
C GLU A 168 -0.27 -4.33 24.66
N LEU A 169 -0.15 -5.62 25.00
CA LEU A 169 -0.88 -6.71 24.35
C LEU A 169 -2.32 -6.76 24.84
N ILE A 170 -3.23 -7.04 23.92
CA ILE A 170 -4.58 -7.42 24.25
C ILE A 170 -4.53 -8.72 25.08
N PRO A 171 -5.21 -8.80 26.24
CA PRO A 171 -5.24 -10.01 27.06
C PRO A 171 -5.77 -11.21 26.27
N GLU A 172 -5.18 -12.39 26.45
CA GLU A 172 -5.53 -13.59 25.66
C GLU A 172 -7.01 -13.98 25.76
N LYS A 173 -7.63 -13.74 26.93
CA LYS A 173 -9.05 -14.02 27.18
C LYS A 173 -9.98 -13.10 26.38
N ALA A 174 -9.55 -11.86 26.10
CA ALA A 174 -10.31 -10.89 25.33
C ALA A 174 -9.97 -10.91 23.83
N ALA A 175 -8.79 -11.40 23.48
CA ALA A 175 -8.32 -11.47 22.11
C ALA A 175 -9.17 -12.39 21.23
N LEU A 176 -9.47 -11.91 20.01
CA LEU A 176 -10.20 -12.66 18.99
C LEU A 176 -9.25 -13.44 18.09
N TYR A 177 -9.78 -14.45 17.40
CA TYR A 177 -9.01 -15.27 16.48
C TYR A 177 -8.74 -14.55 15.17
N PHE A 178 -7.63 -14.91 14.54
CA PHE A 178 -7.33 -14.49 13.19
C PHE A 178 -8.41 -15.04 12.24
N PRO A 179 -9.05 -14.16 11.43
CA PRO A 179 -10.13 -14.57 10.54
C PRO A 179 -9.73 -15.60 9.51
N LYS A 180 -10.70 -16.42 9.10
CA LYS A 180 -10.56 -17.39 8.02
C LYS A 180 -10.13 -16.69 6.73
N PHE A 181 -8.92 -17.00 6.26
CA PHE A 181 -8.36 -16.36 5.07
C PHE A 181 -7.47 -17.32 4.30
N LYS A 182 -7.75 -17.46 3.00
CA LYS A 182 -6.89 -18.21 2.08
C LYS A 182 -6.10 -17.26 1.20
N ALA A 183 -4.82 -17.56 1.02
CA ALA A 183 -3.98 -16.84 0.08
C ALA A 183 -2.98 -17.79 -0.61
N THR A 184 -2.46 -17.35 -1.75
CA THR A 184 -1.50 -18.11 -2.54
C THR A 184 -0.10 -17.58 -2.29
N SER A 185 0.83 -18.44 -1.87
CA SER A 185 2.23 -18.05 -1.67
C SER A 185 2.90 -17.65 -3.00
N LEU A 186 4.05 -16.98 -2.94
CA LEU A 186 4.85 -16.73 -4.15
C LEU A 186 5.27 -18.04 -4.83
N ASN A 187 5.35 -19.15 -4.09
CA ASN A 187 5.61 -20.49 -4.66
C ASN A 187 4.37 -21.17 -5.26
N SER A 188 3.27 -20.43 -5.42
CA SER A 188 2.02 -20.89 -6.03
C SER A 188 1.27 -21.97 -5.24
N TYR A 189 1.55 -22.11 -3.94
CA TYR A 189 0.79 -22.98 -3.04
C TYR A 189 -0.31 -22.19 -2.33
N GLU A 190 -1.53 -22.73 -2.28
CA GLU A 190 -2.63 -22.16 -1.50
C GLU A 190 -2.52 -22.59 -0.03
N HIS A 191 -2.62 -21.63 0.89
CA HIS A 191 -2.59 -21.89 2.32
C HIS A 191 -3.75 -21.21 3.05
N ASN A 192 -4.22 -21.86 4.12
CA ASN A 192 -5.08 -21.21 5.11
C ASN A 192 -4.19 -20.48 6.13
N ILE A 193 -4.25 -19.15 6.14
CA ILE A 193 -3.36 -18.32 6.97
C ILE A 193 -3.52 -18.59 8.47
N PRO A 194 -4.72 -18.66 9.07
CA PRO A 194 -4.88 -19.02 10.48
C PRO A 194 -4.33 -20.41 10.87
N VAL A 195 -4.12 -21.32 9.91
CA VAL A 195 -3.45 -22.61 10.19
C VAL A 195 -1.94 -22.42 10.26
N LEU A 196 -1.37 -21.59 9.39
CA LEU A 196 0.05 -21.26 9.38
C LEU A 196 0.49 -20.51 10.64
N THR A 197 -0.37 -19.67 11.21
CA THR A 197 -0.07 -18.90 12.42
C THR A 197 -0.03 -19.75 13.69
N ARG A 198 -0.55 -20.98 13.67
CA ARG A 198 -0.56 -21.84 14.86
C ARG A 198 0.82 -22.33 15.24
N GLY A 199 1.07 -22.40 16.55
CA GLY A 199 2.32 -22.88 17.13
C GLY A 199 3.50 -21.91 17.01
N LYS A 200 3.31 -20.74 16.36
CA LYS A 200 4.34 -19.72 16.18
C LYS A 200 3.78 -18.33 16.45
N VAL A 201 4.64 -17.43 16.94
CA VAL A 201 4.31 -16.00 16.99
C VAL A 201 4.45 -15.44 15.59
N SER A 202 3.39 -14.84 15.06
CA SER A 202 3.34 -14.45 13.65
C SER A 202 3.09 -12.95 13.52
N ILE A 203 4.01 -12.27 12.85
CA ILE A 203 3.82 -10.89 12.42
C ILE A 203 3.16 -10.96 11.04
N VAL A 204 1.90 -10.50 10.94
CA VAL A 204 1.12 -10.55 9.71
C VAL A 204 0.94 -9.14 9.17
N THR A 205 1.50 -8.86 7.99
CA THR A 205 1.34 -7.56 7.33
C THR A 205 0.29 -7.63 6.22
N PHE A 206 -0.51 -6.57 6.07
CA PHE A 206 -1.49 -6.43 4.99
C PHE A 206 -1.15 -5.21 4.13
N GLU A 207 -1.10 -5.43 2.82
CA GLU A 207 -0.81 -4.43 1.80
C GLU A 207 -1.89 -4.51 0.72
N PHE A 208 -2.67 -3.45 0.51
CA PHE A 208 -3.66 -3.40 -0.57
C PHE A 208 -3.25 -2.50 -1.74
N ALA A 209 -2.17 -1.74 -1.57
CA ALA A 209 -1.65 -0.82 -2.55
C ALA A 209 -0.13 -0.74 -2.42
N LYS A 210 0.56 -0.39 -3.52
CA LYS A 210 2.02 -0.21 -3.50
C LYS A 210 2.50 0.84 -2.48
N PHE A 211 1.65 1.83 -2.17
CA PHE A 211 1.94 2.83 -1.14
C PHE A 211 2.07 2.20 0.27
N ALA A 212 1.23 1.20 0.57
CA ALA A 212 1.23 0.49 1.85
C ALA A 212 2.53 -0.28 2.13
N GLU A 213 3.26 -0.67 1.08
CA GLU A 213 4.54 -1.38 1.21
C GLU A 213 5.58 -0.55 1.98
N LYS A 214 5.62 0.77 1.75
CA LYS A 214 6.52 1.66 2.51
C LYS A 214 6.20 1.67 4.01
N HIS A 215 4.95 1.41 4.36
CA HIS A 215 4.51 1.36 5.75
C HIS A 215 4.91 0.03 6.38
N THR A 216 4.60 -1.08 5.71
CA THR A 216 4.89 -2.43 6.23
C THR A 216 6.37 -2.73 6.32
N ILE A 217 7.21 -2.18 5.42
CA ILE A 217 8.68 -2.28 5.47
C ILE A 217 9.22 -1.92 6.85
N SER A 218 8.69 -0.87 7.48
CA SER A 218 9.17 -0.43 8.80
C SER A 218 9.03 -1.50 9.89
N TYR A 219 8.02 -2.39 9.80
CA TYR A 219 7.85 -3.53 10.72
C TYR A 219 8.61 -4.77 10.25
N ILE A 220 8.68 -5.00 8.93
CA ILE A 220 9.45 -6.09 8.33
C ILE A 220 10.92 -5.95 8.70
N ASP A 221 11.48 -4.74 8.64
CA ASP A 221 12.87 -4.47 9.00
C ASP A 221 13.17 -4.80 10.46
N GLN A 222 12.21 -4.59 11.38
CA GLN A 222 12.36 -5.02 12.78
C GLN A 222 12.38 -6.55 12.89
N TYR A 223 11.55 -7.25 12.13
CA TYR A 223 11.58 -8.71 12.06
C TYR A 223 12.92 -9.23 11.54
N GLU A 224 13.40 -8.69 10.41
CA GLU A 224 14.66 -9.09 9.79
C GLU A 224 15.85 -8.85 10.73
N LYS A 225 15.81 -7.76 11.52
CA LYS A 225 16.87 -7.40 12.46
C LYS A 225 16.91 -8.28 13.72
N TYR A 226 15.76 -8.64 14.29
CA TYR A 226 15.71 -9.27 15.63
C TYR A 226 15.23 -10.72 15.65
N PHE A 227 14.48 -11.17 14.63
CA PHE A 227 13.71 -12.41 14.72
C PHE A 227 13.89 -13.36 13.52
N LYS A 228 14.59 -12.96 12.46
CA LYS A 228 14.83 -13.77 11.26
C LYS A 228 15.33 -15.19 11.56
N ASP A 229 16.25 -15.32 12.52
CA ASP A 229 16.86 -16.61 12.88
C ASP A 229 16.05 -17.39 13.92
N ASN A 230 15.00 -16.79 14.50
CA ASN A 230 14.19 -17.41 15.53
C ASN A 230 13.08 -18.27 14.91
N LYS A 231 13.18 -19.60 15.05
CA LYS A 231 12.20 -20.57 14.52
C LYS A 231 10.79 -20.43 15.11
N LYS A 232 10.64 -19.80 16.28
CA LYS A 232 9.34 -19.56 16.95
C LYS A 232 8.59 -18.36 16.38
N VAL A 233 9.28 -17.46 15.68
CA VAL A 233 8.71 -16.23 15.13
C VAL A 233 8.70 -16.32 13.61
N GLN A 234 7.60 -15.90 12.99
CA GLN A 234 7.49 -15.84 11.54
C GLN A 234 6.90 -14.52 11.07
N LEU A 235 7.26 -14.12 9.86
CA LEU A 235 6.71 -12.97 9.17
C LEU A 235 5.86 -13.45 7.99
N ILE A 236 4.57 -13.14 8.01
CA ILE A 236 3.61 -13.44 6.95
C ILE A 236 3.25 -12.12 6.26
N GLN A 237 3.63 -11.97 5.00
CA GLN A 237 3.32 -10.77 4.22
C GLN A 237 2.17 -11.03 3.26
N LEU A 238 1.06 -10.30 3.39
CA LEU A 238 -0.14 -10.45 2.57
C LEU A 238 -0.28 -9.24 1.63
N ASN A 239 -0.09 -9.48 0.34
CA ASN A 239 -0.37 -8.51 -0.71
C ASN A 239 -1.74 -8.84 -1.35
N ILE A 240 -2.71 -7.96 -1.17
CA ILE A 240 -4.10 -8.18 -1.56
C ILE A 240 -4.48 -7.20 -2.67
N GLU A 241 -4.84 -7.73 -3.83
CA GLU A 241 -5.36 -6.92 -4.93
C GLU A 241 -6.83 -7.24 -5.15
N GLU A 242 -7.70 -6.32 -4.72
CA GLU A 242 -9.16 -6.49 -4.87
C GLU A 242 -9.64 -6.17 -6.29
N ASN A 243 -8.88 -5.37 -7.04
CA ASN A 243 -9.29 -4.95 -8.38
C ASN A 243 -8.89 -6.00 -9.43
N TRP A 244 -9.88 -6.59 -10.06
CA TRP A 244 -9.70 -7.62 -11.10
C TRP A 244 -8.83 -7.16 -12.30
N LEU A 245 -8.88 -5.88 -12.67
CA LEU A 245 -8.04 -5.32 -13.74
C LEU A 245 -6.57 -5.24 -13.31
N LYS A 246 -6.33 -4.72 -12.10
CA LYS A 246 -4.98 -4.64 -11.53
C LYS A 246 -4.43 -6.03 -11.19
N ALA A 247 -5.29 -6.98 -10.84
CA ALA A 247 -4.92 -8.36 -10.58
C ALA A 247 -4.23 -9.00 -11.78
N PHE A 248 -4.66 -8.72 -13.01
CA PHE A 248 -3.98 -9.20 -14.21
C PHE A 248 -2.55 -8.62 -14.34
N LEU A 249 -2.40 -7.32 -14.10
CA LEU A 249 -1.09 -6.66 -14.11
C LEU A 249 -0.17 -7.20 -13.02
N LEU A 250 -0.68 -7.34 -11.78
CA LEU A 250 0.11 -7.87 -10.68
C LEU A 250 0.52 -9.32 -10.93
N LYS A 251 -0.36 -10.14 -11.53
CA LYS A 251 -0.02 -11.50 -11.97
C LYS A 251 1.14 -11.50 -12.97
N ALA A 252 1.15 -10.59 -13.94
CA ALA A 252 2.26 -10.44 -14.87
C ALA A 252 3.56 -9.99 -14.17
N CYS A 253 3.46 -9.26 -13.05
CA CYS A 253 4.60 -8.82 -12.25
C CYS A 253 5.12 -9.87 -11.24
N ILE A 254 4.44 -10.99 -11.01
CA ILE A 254 4.88 -12.02 -10.04
C ILE A 254 6.34 -12.47 -10.24
N PRO A 255 6.84 -12.73 -11.47
CA PRO A 255 8.25 -13.09 -11.67
C PRO A 255 9.22 -12.02 -11.16
N LEU A 256 8.90 -10.74 -11.36
CA LEU A 256 9.71 -9.62 -10.87
C LEU A 256 9.66 -9.56 -9.33
N LEU A 257 8.49 -9.76 -8.72
CA LEU A 257 8.37 -9.84 -7.26
C LEU A 257 9.22 -10.99 -6.71
N ARG A 258 9.17 -12.18 -7.32
CA ARG A 258 10.00 -13.33 -6.92
C ARG A 258 11.49 -13.03 -7.00
N SER A 259 11.92 -12.22 -7.97
CA SER A 259 13.33 -11.81 -8.11
C SER A 259 13.76 -10.81 -7.02
N ASN A 260 12.85 -9.96 -6.56
CA ASN A 260 13.16 -8.91 -5.57
C ASN A 260 13.03 -9.40 -4.12
N ILE A 261 12.18 -10.39 -3.86
CA ILE A 261 11.98 -10.94 -2.52
C ILE A 261 13.00 -12.07 -2.27
N PRO A 262 13.70 -12.10 -1.14
CA PRO A 262 14.59 -13.19 -0.78
C PRO A 262 13.89 -14.56 -0.76
N LYS A 263 14.57 -15.61 -1.25
CA LYS A 263 14.01 -16.96 -1.42
C LYS A 263 13.41 -17.55 -0.14
N TYR A 264 14.02 -17.31 1.02
CA TYR A 264 13.52 -17.84 2.30
C TYR A 264 12.13 -17.30 2.69
N ARG A 265 11.71 -16.16 2.12
CA ARG A 265 10.39 -15.56 2.36
C ARG A 265 9.33 -15.99 1.36
N HIS A 266 9.67 -16.67 0.27
CA HIS A 266 8.69 -16.99 -0.79
C HIS A 266 7.52 -17.86 -0.29
N ASN A 267 7.76 -18.69 0.74
CA ASN A 267 6.72 -19.49 1.38
C ASN A 267 5.80 -18.71 2.32
N LEU A 268 6.22 -17.51 2.76
CA LEU A 268 5.50 -16.68 3.72
C LEU A 268 5.05 -15.33 3.14
N TYR A 269 5.39 -15.06 1.88
CA TYR A 269 4.85 -13.98 1.09
C TYR A 269 3.66 -14.51 0.29
N PHE A 270 2.50 -13.92 0.51
CA PHE A 270 1.24 -14.33 -0.06
C PHE A 270 0.63 -13.24 -0.91
N THR A 271 -0.04 -13.68 -1.97
CA THR A 271 -0.87 -12.86 -2.83
C THR A 271 -2.31 -13.36 -2.77
N HIS A 272 -3.26 -12.43 -2.75
CA HIS A 272 -4.68 -12.74 -2.86
C HIS A 272 -5.32 -11.81 -3.90
N PHE A 273 -6.15 -12.37 -4.77
CA PHE A 273 -6.88 -11.64 -5.79
C PHE A 273 -8.37 -11.80 -5.56
N GLY A 274 -9.07 -10.70 -5.30
CA GLY A 274 -10.51 -10.71 -5.06
C GLY A 274 -10.93 -9.88 -3.85
N SER A 275 -12.25 -9.81 -3.63
CA SER A 275 -12.83 -9.02 -2.54
C SER A 275 -12.52 -9.66 -1.19
N VAL A 276 -12.06 -8.83 -0.25
CA VAL A 276 -11.75 -9.24 1.12
C VAL A 276 -12.54 -8.43 2.15
N GLU A 277 -13.77 -8.06 1.79
CA GLU A 277 -14.62 -7.19 2.60
C GLU A 277 -14.87 -7.74 4.01
N THR A 278 -15.16 -9.04 4.12
CA THR A 278 -15.42 -9.69 5.41
C THR A 278 -14.22 -9.60 6.37
N ILE A 279 -13.01 -9.90 5.89
CA ILE A 279 -11.82 -9.86 6.75
C ILE A 279 -11.44 -8.41 7.10
N LYS A 280 -11.61 -7.45 6.18
CA LYS A 280 -11.37 -6.03 6.51
C LYS A 280 -12.30 -5.56 7.62
N GLN A 281 -13.58 -5.91 7.56
CA GLN A 281 -14.54 -5.56 8.61
C GLN A 281 -14.17 -6.20 9.95
N GLN A 282 -13.78 -7.48 9.94
CA GLN A 282 -13.36 -8.18 11.16
C GLN A 282 -12.07 -7.62 11.77
N LEU A 283 -11.13 -7.18 10.93
CA LEU A 283 -9.86 -6.59 11.36
C LEU A 283 -9.93 -5.07 11.60
N GLY A 284 -11.07 -4.43 11.29
CA GLY A 284 -11.23 -2.99 11.38
C GLY A 284 -10.37 -2.20 10.38
N ILE A 285 -10.07 -2.78 9.22
CA ILE A 285 -9.35 -2.14 8.12
C ILE A 285 -10.32 -1.22 7.39
N SER A 286 -10.13 0.10 7.56
CA SER A 286 -10.96 1.12 6.90
C SER A 286 -10.31 1.77 5.69
N ASN A 287 -8.98 1.90 5.65
CA ASN A 287 -8.27 2.55 4.54
C ASN A 287 -7.26 1.59 3.88
N ARG A 288 -7.54 1.23 2.62
CA ARG A 288 -6.72 0.34 1.79
C ARG A 288 -5.33 0.90 1.46
N PHE A 289 -5.14 2.22 1.51
CA PHE A 289 -3.84 2.83 1.21
C PHE A 289 -2.80 2.60 2.30
N LEU A 290 -3.24 2.27 3.51
CA LEU A 290 -2.34 2.03 4.61
C LEU A 290 -1.87 0.59 4.64
N GLY A 291 -0.59 0.40 4.97
CA GLY A 291 -0.09 -0.86 5.46
C GLY A 291 -0.57 -1.11 6.87
N TYR A 292 -0.95 -2.35 7.16
CA TYR A 292 -1.31 -2.79 8.50
C TYR A 292 -0.35 -3.88 8.96
N CYS A 293 -0.10 -3.92 10.27
CA CYS A 293 0.70 -4.95 10.92
C CYS A 293 -0.10 -5.53 12.07
N PHE A 294 -0.20 -6.85 12.15
CA PHE A 294 -0.89 -7.56 13.21
C PHE A 294 0.09 -8.54 13.87
N LEU A 295 0.07 -8.58 15.20
CA LEU A 295 0.80 -9.57 15.98
C LEU A 295 -0.17 -10.67 16.40
N VAL A 296 0.09 -11.88 15.94
CA VAL A 296 -0.71 -13.06 16.19
C VAL A 296 0.07 -14.03 17.07
N ASP A 297 -0.55 -14.54 18.13
CA ASP A 297 0.08 -15.52 19.02
C ASP A 297 0.03 -16.96 18.50
N LYS A 298 0.66 -17.89 19.23
CA LYS A 298 0.69 -19.32 18.93
C LYS A 298 -0.69 -19.99 18.86
N ASN A 299 -1.72 -19.38 19.46
CA ASN A 299 -3.10 -19.86 19.45
C ASN A 299 -3.91 -19.25 18.29
N SER A 300 -3.23 -18.55 17.36
CA SER A 300 -3.82 -17.82 16.25
C SER A 300 -4.79 -16.72 16.70
N LYS A 301 -4.54 -16.08 17.85
CA LYS A 301 -5.29 -14.91 18.31
C LYS A 301 -4.53 -13.62 18.02
N ILE A 302 -5.25 -12.57 17.66
CA ILE A 302 -4.68 -11.25 17.39
C ILE A 302 -4.47 -10.55 18.72
N ARG A 303 -3.20 -10.26 19.05
CA ARG A 303 -2.81 -9.71 20.35
C ARG A 303 -2.40 -8.25 20.28
N TRP A 304 -2.06 -7.76 19.09
CA TRP A 304 -1.71 -6.36 18.86
C TRP A 304 -1.83 -6.03 17.38
N TYR A 305 -2.01 -4.75 17.05
CA TYR A 305 -2.08 -4.29 15.68
C TYR A 305 -1.69 -2.82 15.55
N SER A 306 -1.17 -2.46 14.38
CA SER A 306 -0.83 -1.11 13.99
C SER A 306 -1.15 -0.86 12.51
N ASN A 307 -1.06 0.40 12.11
CA ASN A 307 -1.31 0.86 10.75
C ASN A 307 -0.32 1.99 10.41
N GLY A 308 -0.08 2.24 9.13
CA GLY A 308 0.85 3.29 8.72
C GLY A 308 2.31 2.93 8.98
N VAL A 309 3.22 3.87 8.71
CA VAL A 309 4.65 3.74 9.04
C VAL A 309 4.79 3.61 10.56
N ALA A 310 5.59 2.66 11.02
CA ALA A 310 5.90 2.50 12.43
C ALA A 310 6.58 3.77 12.96
N SER A 311 6.04 4.33 14.05
CA SER A 311 6.81 5.28 14.85
C SER A 311 7.96 4.55 15.56
N GLU A 312 8.99 5.28 15.98
CA GLU A 312 10.13 4.68 16.71
C GLU A 312 9.66 3.90 17.94
N ASN A 313 8.71 4.48 18.69
CA ASN A 313 8.09 3.84 19.85
C ASN A 313 7.33 2.56 19.48
N GLU A 314 6.61 2.52 18.36
CA GLU A 314 5.89 1.32 17.91
C GLU A 314 6.84 0.21 17.43
N ALA A 315 7.92 0.58 16.76
CA ALA A 315 8.93 -0.37 16.34
C ALA A 315 9.58 -1.06 17.55
N GLU A 316 9.95 -0.29 18.57
CA GLU A 316 10.46 -0.85 19.83
C GLU A 316 9.41 -1.67 20.58
N THR A 317 8.18 -1.18 20.62
CA THR A 317 7.05 -1.87 21.26
C THR A 317 6.83 -3.22 20.61
N LEU A 318 6.75 -3.28 19.28
CA LEU A 318 6.59 -4.54 18.55
C LEU A 318 7.66 -5.55 18.94
N VAL A 319 8.93 -5.13 19.00
CA VAL A 319 10.04 -6.02 19.40
C VAL A 319 9.87 -6.51 20.84
N LYS A 320 9.49 -5.64 21.78
CA LYS A 320 9.23 -6.02 23.17
C LYS A 320 8.06 -7.01 23.27
N LEU A 321 6.97 -6.76 22.55
CA LEU A 321 5.77 -7.59 22.56
C LEU A 321 5.97 -8.95 21.88
N VAL A 322 6.75 -9.03 20.81
CA VAL A 322 7.10 -10.32 20.19
C VAL A 322 7.91 -11.17 21.16
N LYS A 323 8.89 -10.56 21.85
CA LYS A 323 9.73 -11.26 22.84
C LYS A 323 8.91 -11.80 24.01
N SER A 324 7.88 -11.10 24.47
CA SER A 324 7.04 -11.57 25.57
C SER A 324 6.09 -12.73 25.20
N LEU A 325 5.86 -12.98 23.90
CA LEU A 325 5.04 -14.10 23.41
C LEU A 325 5.84 -15.37 23.06
N CYS A 326 7.18 -15.31 23.06
CA CYS A 326 8.08 -16.38 22.59
C CYS A 326 8.43 -17.46 23.63
#